data_AF-A0A9R0ZGI8-F1
#
_entry.id   AF-A0A9R0ZGI8-F1
#
_cell.length_a   1.000
_cell.length_b   1.000
_cell.length_c   1.000
_cell.angle_alpha   90.00
_cell.angle_beta   90.00
_cell.angle_gamma   90.00
#
_symmetry.space_group_name_H-M   'P 1'
#
loop_
_entity.id
_entity.type
_entity.pdbx_description
1 polymer ?
#
loop_
_entity_poly.entity_id
_entity_poly.type
_entity_poly.pdbx_seq_one_letter_code
_entity_poly.pdbx_strand_id
1 'polypeptide(L)'
;MSTMDGIINTVSANVPMAPLFGLLKPNGKMIMVGLPEKPIEVPPFALVASKFSPISQSTGILCLTDTHIVRVAEFAGNKTLAGSCIGGMRDTQEMLDLAAKHGVTADIEVIGAEYVNTAMERLAKADVRYRFVIDIANTLDKAAAATTE
;
A
#
# COMPACT_ATOMS: atom_id res chain seq x y z
N MET A 1 -4.06 -26.61 -1.63
CA MET A 1 -5.45 -26.14 -1.88
C MET A 1 -5.41 -24.63 -2.00
N SER A 2 -5.98 -24.09 -3.06
CA SER A 2 -6.18 -22.64 -3.21
C SER A 2 -7.43 -22.22 -2.44
N THR A 3 -7.29 -21.27 -1.51
CA THR A 3 -8.32 -20.94 -0.50
C THR A 3 -8.77 -19.49 -0.54
N MET A 4 -7.94 -18.58 -1.05
CA MET A 4 -8.21 -17.14 -1.02
C MET A 4 -8.81 -16.64 -2.34
N ASP A 5 -9.87 -15.84 -2.24
CA ASP A 5 -10.51 -15.16 -3.38
C ASP A 5 -9.74 -13.89 -3.78
N GLY A 6 -9.08 -13.24 -2.83
CA GLY A 6 -8.16 -12.15 -3.11
C GLY A 6 -7.12 -11.91 -2.02
N ILE A 7 -6.01 -11.29 -2.41
CA ILE A 7 -4.87 -10.97 -1.53
C ILE A 7 -4.48 -9.51 -1.76
N ILE A 8 -4.39 -8.73 -0.68
CA ILE A 8 -3.81 -7.38 -0.72
C ILE A 8 -2.36 -7.48 -0.21
N ASN A 9 -1.40 -7.24 -1.10
CA ASN A 9 0.02 -7.27 -0.76
C ASN A 9 0.53 -5.86 -0.46
N THR A 10 0.87 -5.61 0.80
CA THR A 10 1.43 -4.34 1.30
C THR A 10 2.92 -4.45 1.60
N VAL A 11 3.59 -5.54 1.21
CA VAL A 11 5.01 -5.74 1.50
C VAL A 11 5.86 -4.86 0.57
N SER A 12 6.66 -3.98 1.17
CA SER A 12 7.61 -3.11 0.45
C SER A 12 8.98 -3.75 0.20
N ALA A 13 9.15 -5.02 0.57
CA ALA A 13 10.36 -5.80 0.34
C ALA A 13 10.19 -6.78 -0.84
N ASN A 14 11.30 -7.27 -1.38
CA ASN A 14 11.27 -8.29 -2.43
C ASN A 14 10.82 -9.63 -1.85
N VAL A 15 9.63 -10.10 -2.24
CA VAL A 15 9.04 -11.36 -1.79
C VAL A 15 8.78 -12.26 -3.00
N PRO A 16 9.07 -13.58 -2.92
CA PRO A 16 8.71 -14.50 -4.00
C PRO A 16 7.19 -14.58 -4.16
N MET A 17 6.71 -14.37 -5.39
CA MET A 17 5.26 -14.31 -5.67
C MET A 17 4.61 -15.70 -5.83
N ALA A 18 5.41 -16.73 -6.13
CA ALA A 18 4.90 -18.08 -6.39
C ALA A 18 4.06 -18.67 -5.23
N PRO A 19 4.46 -18.55 -3.95
CA PRO A 19 3.64 -19.00 -2.83
C PRO A 19 2.30 -18.26 -2.73
N LEU A 20 2.29 -16.94 -2.99
CA LEU A 20 1.08 -16.12 -2.95
C LEU A 20 0.09 -16.50 -4.05
N PHE A 21 0.59 -16.77 -5.26
CA PHE A 21 -0.24 -17.30 -6.34
C PHE A 21 -0.75 -18.71 -6.07
N GLY A 22 -0.01 -19.54 -5.32
CA GLY A 22 -0.46 -20.87 -4.91
C GLY A 22 -1.67 -20.85 -3.97
N LEU A 23 -1.80 -19.79 -3.16
CA LEU A 23 -2.93 -19.61 -2.23
C LEU A 23 -4.21 -19.11 -2.92
N LEU A 24 -4.08 -18.42 -4.05
CA LEU A 24 -5.23 -17.87 -4.79
C LEU A 24 -6.03 -18.94 -5.52
N LYS A 25 -7.36 -18.84 -5.44
CA LYS A 25 -8.29 -19.63 -6.27
C LYS A 25 -8.17 -19.27 -7.76
N PRO A 26 -8.65 -20.13 -8.68
CA PRO A 26 -8.88 -19.72 -10.06
C PRO A 26 -9.78 -18.48 -10.09
N ASN A 27 -9.49 -17.48 -10.94
CA ASN A 27 -10.12 -16.15 -10.94
C ASN A 27 -9.84 -15.27 -9.69
N GLY A 28 -8.90 -15.68 -8.82
CA GLY A 28 -8.51 -14.89 -7.66
C GLY A 28 -7.75 -13.62 -8.04
N LYS A 29 -7.91 -12.56 -7.23
CA LYS A 29 -7.30 -11.25 -7.48
C LYS A 29 -6.22 -10.91 -6.46
N MET A 30 -5.03 -10.56 -6.94
CA MET A 30 -3.96 -10.01 -6.10
C MET A 30 -3.84 -8.51 -6.36
N ILE A 31 -3.96 -7.71 -5.31
CA ILE A 31 -3.80 -6.26 -5.36
C ILE A 31 -2.45 -5.89 -4.74
N MET A 32 -1.58 -5.28 -5.52
CA MET A 32 -0.27 -4.80 -5.11
C MET A 32 -0.36 -3.33 -4.72
N VAL A 33 -0.11 -3.07 -3.44
CA VAL A 33 -0.04 -1.70 -2.88
C VAL A 33 1.38 -1.38 -2.42
N GLY A 34 2.15 -2.40 -2.02
CA GLY A 34 3.57 -2.26 -1.72
C GLY A 34 4.39 -1.93 -2.98
N LEU A 35 5.36 -1.02 -2.83
CA LEU A 35 6.30 -0.64 -3.88
C LEU A 35 7.68 -1.20 -3.54
N PRO A 36 8.06 -2.37 -4.07
CA PRO A 36 9.39 -2.91 -3.89
C PRO A 36 10.41 -2.14 -4.72
N GLU A 37 11.63 -1.99 -4.20
CA GLU A 37 12.74 -1.34 -4.92
C GLU A 37 13.26 -2.16 -6.11
N LYS A 38 13.16 -3.50 -6.02
CA LYS A 38 13.57 -4.42 -7.08
C LYS A 38 12.38 -4.78 -7.97
N PRO A 39 12.58 -4.93 -9.29
CA PRO A 39 11.53 -5.38 -10.19
C PRO A 39 11.00 -6.74 -9.75
N ILE A 40 9.68 -6.90 -9.77
CA ILE A 40 9.03 -8.15 -9.42
C ILE A 40 9.35 -9.19 -10.50
N GLU A 41 9.95 -10.29 -10.10
CA GLU A 41 10.22 -11.42 -10.98
C GLU A 41 8.94 -12.20 -11.22
N VAL A 42 8.36 -12.01 -12.40
CA VAL A 42 7.22 -12.79 -12.88
C VAL A 42 7.68 -13.82 -13.91
N PRO A 43 7.41 -15.11 -13.70
CA PRO A 43 7.84 -16.15 -14.62
C PRO A 43 7.21 -15.93 -16.01
N PRO A 44 8.00 -15.86 -17.10
CA PRO A 44 7.50 -15.51 -18.44
C PRO A 44 6.37 -16.40 -18.94
N PHE A 45 6.37 -17.69 -18.58
CA PHE A 45 5.32 -18.63 -18.96
C PHE A 45 3.93 -18.20 -18.47
N ALA A 46 3.88 -17.55 -17.30
CA ALA A 46 2.61 -17.08 -16.77
C ALA A 46 2.07 -15.85 -17.52
N LEU A 47 2.95 -15.03 -18.10
CA LEU A 47 2.58 -13.90 -18.96
C LEU A 47 2.14 -14.38 -20.36
N VAL A 48 2.88 -15.32 -20.96
CA VAL A 48 2.63 -15.81 -22.33
C VAL A 48 1.29 -16.57 -22.45
N ALA A 49 0.83 -17.23 -21.39
CA ALA A 49 -0.46 -17.89 -21.36
C ALA A 49 -1.67 -16.94 -21.22
N SER A 50 -1.44 -15.62 -21.10
CA SER A 50 -2.47 -14.63 -20.83
C SER A 50 -2.56 -13.56 -21.93
N LYS A 51 -3.73 -12.94 -22.10
CA LYS A 51 -3.95 -11.88 -23.09
C LYS A 51 -3.24 -10.60 -22.63
N PHE A 52 -2.06 -10.35 -23.17
CA PHE A 52 -1.33 -9.10 -22.99
C PHE A 52 -2.11 -7.95 -23.63
N SER A 53 -2.75 -7.09 -22.81
CA SER A 53 -3.28 -5.81 -23.29
C SER A 53 -2.18 -4.75 -23.19
N PRO A 54 -1.70 -4.18 -24.30
CA PRO A 54 -0.63 -3.20 -24.27
C PRO A 54 -1.22 -1.84 -23.90
N ILE A 55 -1.16 -1.46 -22.62
CA ILE A 55 -1.37 -0.06 -22.23
C ILE A 55 -0.16 0.41 -21.44
N SER A 56 0.64 1.21 -22.14
CA SER A 56 1.53 2.28 -21.68
C SER A 56 2.42 2.00 -20.45
N GLN A 57 3.72 1.82 -20.70
CA GLN A 57 4.75 2.23 -19.76
C GLN A 57 4.83 3.76 -19.76
N SER A 58 3.87 4.45 -19.15
CA SER A 58 4.10 5.83 -18.72
C SER A 58 4.71 5.79 -17.33
N THR A 59 6.04 5.70 -17.30
CA THR A 59 6.86 6.06 -16.15
C THR A 59 6.61 7.55 -15.89
N GLY A 60 5.67 7.84 -15.01
CA GLY A 60 5.27 9.20 -14.68
C GLY A 60 4.46 9.18 -13.40
N ILE A 61 4.98 9.83 -12.37
CA ILE A 61 4.22 10.19 -11.19
C ILE A 61 3.00 10.99 -11.66
N LEU A 62 1.81 10.40 -11.62
CA LEU A 62 0.59 11.13 -11.89
C LEU A 62 -0.54 10.59 -11.01
N CYS A 63 -0.50 11.02 -9.75
CA CYS A 63 -1.59 10.90 -8.79
C CYS A 63 -2.64 12.02 -9.04
N LEU A 64 -3.07 12.23 -10.30
CA LEU A 64 -3.97 13.34 -10.66
C LEU A 64 -5.04 13.02 -11.72
N THR A 65 -5.12 11.78 -12.21
CA THR A 65 -6.20 11.36 -13.13
C THR A 65 -6.83 10.07 -12.61
N ASP A 66 -8.17 10.03 -12.54
CA ASP A 66 -9.06 8.96 -12.02
C ASP A 66 -8.78 7.55 -12.59
N THR A 67 -7.61 6.99 -12.32
CA THR A 67 -7.15 5.71 -12.87
C THR A 67 -7.01 4.72 -11.73
N HIS A 68 -8.16 4.18 -11.35
CA HIS A 68 -8.26 3.15 -10.32
C HIS A 68 -7.87 1.80 -10.95
N ILE A 69 -6.74 1.25 -10.48
CA ILE A 69 -6.07 0.00 -10.90
C ILE A 69 -5.16 0.15 -12.13
N VAL A 70 -3.85 0.14 -11.88
CA VAL A 70 -2.79 0.13 -12.89
C VAL A 70 -2.27 -1.30 -13.05
N ARG A 71 -2.33 -1.80 -14.28
CA ARG A 71 -1.78 -3.07 -14.78
C ARG A 71 -2.43 -4.34 -14.24
N VAL A 72 -3.10 -5.08 -15.13
CA VAL A 72 -3.56 -6.45 -14.92
C VAL A 72 -2.61 -7.40 -15.64
N ALA A 73 -1.81 -8.16 -14.90
CA ALA A 73 -1.15 -9.35 -15.44
C ALA A 73 -2.01 -10.57 -15.08
N GLU A 74 -2.41 -11.34 -16.08
CA GLU A 74 -3.14 -12.59 -15.87
C GLU A 74 -2.16 -13.76 -15.80
N PHE A 75 -2.38 -14.68 -14.86
CA PHE A 75 -1.56 -15.86 -14.65
C PHE A 75 -2.40 -17.12 -14.88
N ALA A 76 -1.72 -18.25 -15.11
CA ALA A 76 -2.35 -19.56 -15.28
C ALA A 76 -3.45 -19.83 -14.22
N GLY A 77 -4.65 -20.17 -14.68
CA GLY A 77 -5.85 -20.26 -13.84
C GLY A 77 -6.65 -18.95 -13.72
N ASN A 78 -6.55 -18.05 -14.70
CA ASN A 78 -7.24 -16.76 -14.76
C ASN A 78 -7.02 -15.86 -13.53
N LYS A 79 -5.85 -15.93 -12.92
CA LYS A 79 -5.56 -15.12 -11.72
C LYS A 79 -5.11 -13.74 -12.14
N THR A 80 -5.64 -12.70 -11.52
CA THR A 80 -5.35 -11.30 -11.86
C THR A 80 -4.37 -10.71 -10.86
N LEU A 81 -3.28 -10.12 -11.34
CA LEU A 81 -2.40 -9.24 -10.55
C LEU A 81 -2.65 -7.79 -10.95
N ALA A 82 -3.12 -6.97 -10.03
CA ALA A 82 -3.46 -5.56 -10.20
C ALA A 82 -2.61 -4.67 -9.28
N GLY A 83 -2.14 -3.51 -9.75
CA GLY A 83 -1.53 -2.49 -8.89
C GLY A 83 -2.52 -1.39 -8.52
N SER A 84 -2.48 -0.88 -7.29
CA SER A 84 -3.31 0.25 -6.87
C SER A 84 -2.48 1.24 -6.04
N CYS A 85 -2.51 2.51 -6.44
CA CYS A 85 -1.79 3.58 -5.78
C CYS A 85 -2.77 4.70 -5.44
N ILE A 86 -3.11 4.85 -4.16
CA ILE A 86 -3.98 5.91 -3.64
C ILE A 86 -5.40 5.86 -4.28
N GLY A 87 -6.36 6.59 -3.71
CA GLY A 87 -7.70 6.78 -4.28
C GLY A 87 -7.97 8.24 -4.62
N GLY A 88 -8.92 8.48 -5.52
CA GLY A 88 -9.43 9.83 -5.82
C GLY A 88 -10.10 10.49 -4.61
N MET A 89 -10.41 11.77 -4.73
CA MET A 89 -11.02 12.55 -3.63
C MET A 89 -12.38 11.99 -3.20
N ARG A 90 -13.21 11.59 -4.17
CA ARG A 90 -14.53 11.02 -3.90
C ARG A 90 -14.42 9.70 -3.13
N ASP A 91 -13.60 8.78 -3.62
CA ASP A 91 -13.36 7.48 -2.99
C ASP A 91 -12.80 7.64 -1.57
N THR A 92 -11.92 8.63 -1.37
CA THR A 92 -11.37 8.93 -0.04
C THR A 92 -12.47 9.41 0.91
N GLN A 93 -13.39 10.26 0.43
CA GLN A 93 -14.52 10.71 1.25
C GLN A 93 -15.45 9.54 1.60
N GLU A 94 -15.78 8.69 0.63
CA GLU A 94 -16.61 7.48 0.87
C GLU A 94 -15.93 6.53 1.88
N MET A 95 -14.60 6.40 1.81
CA MET A 95 -13.80 5.62 2.77
C MET A 95 -13.83 6.22 4.17
N LEU A 96 -13.68 7.53 4.31
CA LEU A 96 -13.75 8.22 5.60
C LEU A 96 -15.14 8.11 6.23
N ASP A 97 -16.20 8.27 5.42
CA ASP A 97 -17.58 8.13 5.88
C ASP A 97 -17.87 6.70 6.35
N LEU A 98 -17.35 5.69 5.64
CA LEU A 98 -17.45 4.29 6.05
C LEU A 98 -16.68 4.02 7.34
N ALA A 99 -15.46 4.53 7.45
CA ALA A 99 -14.62 4.39 8.64
C ALA A 99 -15.29 5.02 9.87
N ALA A 100 -15.88 6.20 9.72
CA ALA A 100 -16.62 6.86 10.78
C ALA A 100 -17.86 6.06 11.22
N LYS A 101 -18.61 5.47 10.27
CA LYS A 101 -19.81 4.65 10.56
C LYS A 101 -19.48 3.36 11.31
N HIS A 102 -18.34 2.75 11.01
CA HIS A 102 -17.95 1.46 11.59
C HIS A 102 -16.90 1.56 12.70
N GLY A 103 -16.49 2.77 13.08
CA GLY A 103 -15.47 2.98 14.11
C GLY A 103 -14.10 2.41 13.74
N VAL A 104 -13.75 2.44 12.45
CA VAL A 104 -12.46 1.94 11.96
C VAL A 104 -11.40 3.01 12.20
N THR A 105 -10.55 2.78 13.19
CA THR A 105 -9.40 3.64 13.52
C THR A 105 -8.10 2.89 13.36
N ALA A 106 -7.02 3.61 13.06
CA ALA A 106 -5.69 3.03 13.09
C ALA A 106 -5.18 2.92 14.53
N ASP A 107 -4.41 1.88 14.81
CA ASP A 107 -3.62 1.77 16.04
C ASP A 107 -2.40 2.69 15.93
N ILE A 108 -2.38 3.72 16.78
CA ILE A 108 -1.42 4.81 16.70
C ILE A 108 -0.53 4.92 17.94
N GLU A 109 0.73 5.27 17.71
CA GLU A 109 1.65 5.75 18.73
C GLU A 109 1.87 7.26 18.48
N VAL A 110 1.43 8.09 19.41
CA VAL A 110 1.56 9.56 19.30
C VAL A 110 2.95 9.97 19.74
N ILE A 111 3.66 10.70 18.88
CA ILE A 111 5.02 11.18 19.10
C ILE A 111 5.10 12.71 19.00
N GLY A 112 6.00 13.31 19.78
CA GLY A 112 6.39 14.72 19.61
C GLY A 112 7.32 14.90 18.40
N ALA A 113 7.38 16.12 17.84
CA ALA A 113 8.22 16.37 16.67
C ALA A 113 9.73 16.17 16.96
N GLU A 114 10.15 16.34 18.20
CA GLU A 114 11.52 16.07 18.67
C GLU A 114 11.93 14.59 18.54
N TYR A 115 10.96 13.67 18.60
CA TYR A 115 11.21 12.23 18.58
C TYR A 115 11.21 11.64 17.16
N VAL A 116 11.00 12.46 16.12
CA VAL A 116 10.84 12.02 14.73
C VAL A 116 12.06 11.24 14.22
N ASN A 117 13.27 11.68 14.53
CA ASN A 117 14.49 11.01 14.07
C ASN A 117 14.58 9.57 14.64
N THR A 118 14.28 9.40 15.92
CA THR A 118 14.24 8.08 16.55
C THR A 118 13.09 7.23 16.02
N ALA A 119 11.94 7.83 15.75
CA ALA A 119 10.80 7.14 15.14
C ALA A 119 11.13 6.60 13.74
N MET A 120 11.93 7.32 12.94
CA MET A 120 12.39 6.86 11.62
C MET A 120 13.29 5.62 11.72
N GLU A 121 14.18 5.55 12.72
CA GLU A 121 15.01 4.36 12.95
C GLU A 121 14.18 3.15 13.40
N ARG A 122 13.18 3.37 14.25
CA ARG A 122 12.24 2.32 14.69
C ARG A 122 11.38 1.81 13.54
N LEU A 123 10.92 2.71 12.66
CA LEU A 123 10.15 2.35 11.48
C LEU A 123 10.93 1.43 10.54
N ALA A 124 12.22 1.72 10.31
CA ALA A 124 13.09 0.87 9.50
C ALA A 124 13.27 -0.55 10.10
N LYS A 125 13.21 -0.68 11.43
CA LYS A 125 13.27 -1.96 12.15
C LYS A 125 11.88 -2.63 12.30
N ALA A 126 10.83 -2.04 11.75
CA ALA A 126 9.44 -2.45 11.93
C ALA A 126 8.98 -2.52 13.40
N ASP A 127 9.62 -1.75 14.29
CA ASP A 127 9.34 -1.69 15.73
C ASP A 127 8.25 -0.65 16.05
N VAL A 128 7.05 -0.88 15.50
CA VAL A 128 5.87 -0.03 15.70
C VAL A 128 4.59 -0.85 15.64
N ARG A 129 3.56 -0.42 16.38
CA ARG A 129 2.21 -1.01 16.37
C ARG A 129 1.17 0.10 16.18
N TYR A 130 0.71 0.46 14.98
CA TYR A 130 1.13 0.10 13.61
C TYR A 130 1.48 1.36 12.79
N ARG A 131 1.26 2.57 13.35
CA ARG A 131 1.56 3.85 12.71
C ARG A 131 1.94 4.91 13.74
N PHE A 132 2.96 5.73 13.44
CA PHE A 132 3.28 6.93 14.21
C PHE A 132 2.38 8.09 13.78
N VAL A 133 1.88 8.85 14.75
CA VAL A 133 1.17 10.12 14.53
C VAL A 133 1.92 11.21 15.25
N ILE A 134 2.30 12.26 14.54
CA ILE A 134 3.00 13.40 15.13
C ILE A 134 1.96 14.37 15.66
N ASP A 135 2.04 14.70 16.95
CA ASP A 135 1.21 15.75 17.54
C ASP A 135 1.84 17.12 17.28
N ILE A 136 1.38 17.75 16.20
CA ILE A 136 1.91 19.05 15.76
C ILE A 136 1.49 20.18 16.70
N ALA A 137 0.23 20.16 17.19
CA ALA A 137 -0.30 21.25 17.99
C ALA A 137 0.49 21.42 19.31
N ASN A 138 0.65 20.32 20.05
CA ASN A 138 1.35 20.36 21.34
C ASN A 138 2.87 20.61 21.20
N THR A 139 3.45 20.27 20.06
CA THR A 139 4.88 20.53 19.82
C THR A 139 5.16 22.00 19.50
N LEU A 140 4.25 22.68 18.79
CA LEU A 140 4.39 24.10 18.48
C LEU A 140 4.21 24.98 19.72
N ASP A 141 3.30 24.62 20.62
CA ASP A 141 3.06 25.38 21.87
C ASP A 141 4.30 25.35 22.79
N LYS A 142 5.01 24.21 22.85
CA LYS A 142 6.29 24.11 23.57
C LYS A 142 7.40 24.93 22.92
N ALA A 143 7.47 24.96 21.59
CA ALA A 143 8.44 25.77 20.87
C ALA A 143 8.17 27.28 21.04
N ALA A 144 6.90 27.69 21.04
CA ALA A 144 6.49 29.06 21.31
C ALA A 144 6.83 29.48 22.76
N ALA A 145 6.59 28.62 23.76
CA ALA A 145 6.94 28.88 25.15
C ALA A 145 8.46 29.06 25.36
N ALA A 146 9.29 28.29 24.64
CA ALA A 146 10.76 28.38 24.73
C ALA A 146 11.37 29.64 24.09
N THR A 147 10.60 30.43 23.34
CA THR A 147 11.09 31.66 22.68
C THR A 147 10.81 32.93 23.51
N THR A 148 10.29 32.78 24.73
CA THR A 148 9.88 33.91 25.60
C THR A 148 10.85 34.17 26.76
N GLU A 149 12.04 33.58 26.72
CA GLU A 149 13.18 33.91 27.62
C GLU A 149 14.30 34.63 26.86
#